data_AF-A0A223ZYU4-F1
#
_entry.id   AF-A0A223ZYU4-F1
#
_cell.length_a   1.000
_cell.length_b   1.000
_cell.length_c   1.000
_cell.angle_alpha   90.00
_cell.angle_beta   90.00
_cell.angle_gamma   90.00
#
_symmetry.space_group_name_H-M   'P 1'
#
loop_
_entity.id
_entity.type
_entity.pdbx_description
1 polymer ?
#
loop_
_entity_poly.entity_id
_entity_poly.type
_entity_poly.pdbx_seq_one_letter_code
_entity_poly.pdbx_strand_id
1 'polypeptide(L)' 'DVQPNVDIIIGPGTEVIAGEGKILTAGGIDAHIHFICPQQVEDAIVSGMTTLIGGGTGPATGTAATTCTPGPW' A
#
# COMPACT_ATOMS: atom_id res chain seq x y z
N ASP A 1 -17.44 -19.88 22.70
CA ASP A 1 -17.94 -21.20 23.15
C ASP A 1 -19.47 -21.35 23.14
N VAL A 2 -20.23 -20.26 23.23
CA VAL A 2 -21.71 -20.29 23.39
C VAL A 2 -22.49 -19.74 22.18
N GLN A 3 -21.80 -19.13 21.20
CA GLN A 3 -22.43 -18.53 20.02
C GLN A 3 -22.39 -19.52 18.85
N PRO A 4 -23.47 -19.67 18.06
CA PRO A 4 -23.49 -20.55 16.90
C PRO A 4 -22.75 -19.93 15.70
N ASN A 5 -22.27 -20.78 14.78
CA ASN A 5 -21.73 -20.41 13.45
C ASN A 5 -20.56 -19.41 13.48
N VAL A 6 -19.59 -19.60 14.37
CA VAL A 6 -18.40 -18.74 14.49
C VAL A 6 -17.23 -19.33 13.71
N ASP A 7 -16.77 -18.62 12.67
CA ASP A 7 -15.57 -18.97 11.88
C ASP A 7 -14.35 -18.05 12.18
N ILE A 8 -14.59 -16.86 12.76
CA ILE A 8 -13.56 -15.90 13.16
C ILE A 8 -13.58 -15.79 14.69
N ILE A 9 -12.63 -16.44 15.35
CA ILE A 9 -12.59 -16.55 16.82
C ILE A 9 -11.94 -15.30 17.42
N ILE A 10 -12.60 -14.72 18.42
CA ILE A 10 -12.05 -13.65 19.27
C ILE A 10 -11.59 -14.27 20.60
N GLY A 11 -10.32 -14.11 20.92
CA GLY A 11 -9.70 -14.63 22.14
C GLY A 11 -8.78 -13.61 22.81
N PRO A 12 -7.99 -14.02 23.82
CA PRO A 12 -7.13 -13.11 24.57
C PRO A 12 -6.00 -12.48 23.74
N GLY A 13 -5.71 -13.02 22.55
CA GLY A 13 -4.70 -12.48 21.61
C GLY A 13 -5.30 -11.73 20.41
N THR A 14 -6.60 -11.44 20.42
CA THR A 14 -7.28 -10.77 19.30
C THR A 14 -7.39 -9.28 19.55
N GLU A 15 -6.80 -8.46 18.68
CA GLU A 15 -7.06 -7.01 18.62
C GLU A 15 -8.33 -6.71 17.81
N VAL A 16 -9.01 -5.60 18.10
CA VAL A 16 -10.27 -5.21 17.46
C VAL A 16 -10.21 -3.78 16.96
N ILE A 17 -10.50 -3.58 15.68
CA ILE A 17 -10.73 -2.26 15.07
C ILE A 17 -12.22 -2.13 14.70
N ALA A 18 -12.88 -1.12 15.25
CA ALA A 18 -14.30 -0.85 15.02
C ALA A 18 -14.57 -0.31 13.60
N GLY A 19 -15.31 -1.06 12.79
CA GLY A 19 -15.61 -0.75 11.39
C GLY A 19 -17.04 -0.26 11.13
N GLU A 20 -17.90 -0.20 12.16
CA GLU A 20 -19.30 0.18 12.00
C GLU A 20 -19.47 1.60 11.44
N GLY A 21 -20.33 1.71 10.43
CA GLY A 21 -20.57 2.96 9.70
C GLY A 21 -19.37 3.47 8.89
N LYS A 22 -18.36 2.63 8.62
CA LYS A 22 -17.23 2.94 7.74
C LYS A 22 -17.29 2.12 6.45
N ILE A 23 -16.66 2.62 5.40
CA ILE A 23 -16.39 1.85 4.19
C ILE A 23 -14.96 1.33 4.29
N LEU A 24 -14.79 0.02 4.15
CA LEU A 24 -13.49 -0.61 4.05
C LEU A 24 -13.28 -1.06 2.61
N THR A 25 -12.10 -0.78 2.07
CA THR A 25 -11.69 -1.20 0.73
C THR A 25 -10.34 -1.93 0.82
N ALA A 26 -10.00 -2.68 -0.22
CA ALA A 26 -8.60 -3.10 -0.38
C ALA A 26 -7.71 -1.86 -0.56
N GLY A 27 -6.44 -1.97 -0.17
CA GLY A 27 -5.48 -0.93 -0.50
C GLY A 27 -5.26 -0.82 -2.00
N GLY A 28 -5.05 0.40 -2.49
CA GLY A 28 -4.87 0.65 -3.91
C GLY A 28 -3.50 0.20 -4.43
N ILE A 29 -3.43 -0.02 -5.74
CA ILE A 29 -2.23 -0.39 -6.46
C ILE A 29 -1.99 0.65 -7.55
N ASP A 30 -0.89 1.38 -7.46
CA ASP A 30 -0.42 2.25 -8.53
C ASP A 30 0.68 1.55 -9.32
N ALA A 31 0.44 1.34 -10.61
CA ALA A 31 1.33 0.63 -11.51
C ALA A 31 2.15 1.54 -12.43
N HIS A 32 2.13 2.86 -12.22
CA HIS A 32 2.84 3.83 -13.04
C HIS A 32 3.67 4.78 -12.18
N ILE A 33 4.52 4.24 -11.31
CA ILE A 33 5.36 5.05 -10.42
C ILE A 33 6.71 5.36 -11.07
N HIS A 34 7.04 6.65 -11.09
CA HIS A 34 8.40 7.13 -11.25
C HIS A 34 9.02 7.28 -9.86
N PHE A 35 10.02 6.47 -9.51
CA PHE A 35 10.71 6.56 -8.21
C PHE A 35 11.72 7.74 -8.20
N ILE A 36 11.19 8.96 -8.26
CA ILE A 36 11.95 10.22 -8.29
C ILE A 36 12.48 10.53 -6.90
N CYS A 37 11.68 10.30 -5.87
CA CYS A 37 12.09 10.53 -4.50
C CYS A 37 11.35 9.60 -3.53
N PRO A 38 11.96 9.23 -2.38
CA PRO A 38 11.33 8.34 -1.41
C PRO A 38 10.08 8.95 -0.75
N GLN A 39 9.93 10.27 -0.76
CA GLN A 39 8.79 10.97 -0.16
C GLN A 39 7.45 10.59 -0.82
N GLN A 40 7.46 10.20 -2.09
CA GLN A 40 6.25 9.73 -2.79
C GLN A 40 5.57 8.55 -2.08
N VAL A 41 6.32 7.74 -1.32
CA VAL A 41 5.75 6.61 -0.56
C VAL A 41 4.79 7.10 0.54
N GLU A 42 5.10 8.23 1.19
CA GLU A 42 4.25 8.80 2.23
C GLU A 42 2.96 9.36 1.65
N ASP A 43 3.05 10.11 0.55
CA ASP A 43 1.87 10.62 -0.16
C ASP A 43 0.99 9.47 -0.69
N ALA A 44 1.61 8.39 -1.17
CA ALA A 44 0.91 7.20 -1.63
C ALA A 44 0.12 6.51 -0.51
N ILE A 45 0.75 6.23 0.64
CA ILE A 45 0.05 5.52 1.72
C ILE A 45 -1.07 6.38 2.34
N VAL A 46 -0.87 7.69 2.44
CA VAL A 46 -1.89 8.63 2.95
C VAL A 46 -3.10 8.71 2.00
N SER A 47 -2.88 8.56 0.69
CA SER A 47 -3.97 8.48 -0.31
C SER A 47 -4.61 7.09 -0.44
N GLY A 48 -4.16 6.11 0.35
CA GLY A 48 -4.70 4.75 0.38
C GLY A 48 -4.05 3.77 -0.60
N MET A 49 -2.94 4.14 -1.25
CA MET A 49 -2.15 3.21 -2.05
C MET A 49 -1.24 2.38 -1.13
N THR A 50 -1.39 1.06 -1.18
CA THR A 50 -0.58 0.13 -0.38
C THR A 50 0.46 -0.60 -1.20
N THR A 51 0.47 -0.41 -2.52
CA THR A 51 1.43 -1.05 -3.43
C THR A 51 1.80 -0.11 -4.57
N LEU A 52 3.11 0.04 -4.78
CA LEU A 52 3.69 0.87 -5.83
C LEU A 52 4.52 0.00 -6.76
N ILE A 53 4.21 0.02 -8.06
CA ILE A 53 4.97 -0.67 -9.11
C ILE A 53 5.47 0.39 -10.09
N GLY A 54 6.75 0.35 -10.40
CA GLY A 54 7.39 1.38 -11.18
C GLY A 54 8.90 1.20 -11.30
N GLY A 55 9.58 2.29 -11.64
CA GLY A 55 11.03 2.31 -11.77
C GLY A 55 11.60 3.73 -11.62
N GLY A 56 12.89 3.80 -11.34
CA GLY A 56 13.60 5.06 -11.15
C GLY A 56 14.84 4.93 -10.28
N THR A 57 15.74 5.90 -10.42
CA THR A 57 16.99 6.00 -9.64
C THR A 57 17.10 7.36 -8.95
N GLY A 58 15.97 7.91 -8.51
CA GLY A 58 15.92 9.26 -7.93
C GLY A 58 15.73 10.36 -8.99
N PRO A 59 16.11 11.62 -8.71
CA PRO A 59 15.81 12.80 -9.53
C PRO A 59 16.71 12.94 -10.77
N ALA A 60 16.91 11.84 -11.51
CA ALA A 60 17.59 11.84 -12.80
C ALA A 60 16.61 12.17 -13.93
N THR A 61 17.10 12.77 -15.02
CA THR A 61 16.30 13.05 -16.23
C THR A 61 15.63 11.78 -16.77
N GLY A 62 16.32 10.64 -16.71
CA GLY A 62 15.77 9.34 -17.10
C GLY A 62 14.54 8.96 -16.27
N THR A 63 14.63 9.00 -14.94
CA THR A 63 13.49 8.74 -14.05
C THR A 63 12.37 9.76 -14.24
N ALA A 64 12.69 11.04 -14.44
CA ALA A 64 11.67 12.08 -14.66
C ALA A 64 10.86 11.86 -15.95
N ALA A 65 11.41 11.12 -16.92
CA ALA A 65 10.77 10.81 -18.19
C ALA A 65 10.20 9.38 -18.27
N THR A 66 10.76 8.43 -17.53
CA THR A 66 10.47 6.99 -17.70
C THR A 66 10.40 6.25 -16.36
N THR A 67 9.54 5.25 -16.25
CA THR A 67 9.42 4.34 -15.09
C THR A 67 10.42 3.18 -15.17
N CYS A 68 11.68 3.49 -15.44
CA CYS A 68 12.74 2.49 -15.61
C CYS A 68 13.79 2.60 -14.52
N THR A 69 14.13 1.48 -13.89
CA THR A 69 15.35 1.33 -13.08
C THR A 69 16.40 0.66 -13.96
N PRO A 70 17.33 1.42 -14.57
CA PRO A 70 18.18 0.91 -15.62
C PRO A 70 19.31 0.05 -15.06
N GLY A 71 19.26 -1.23 -15.40
CA GLY A 71 20.33 -2.19 -15.13
C GLY A 71 20.43 -2.61 -13.66
N PRO A 72 21.43 -3.45 -13.34
CA PRO A 72 21.51 -4.08 -12.01
C PRO A 72 22.16 -3.26 -10.87
N TRP A 73 22.58 -1.99 -11.05
CA TRP A 73 23.51 -1.31 -10.12
C TRP A 73 23.17 0.14 -9.79
#